data_AF-A9BQD4-F1
#
_entry.id   AF-A9BQD4-F1
#
_cell.length_a   1.000
_cell.length_b   1.000
_cell.length_c   1.000
_cell.angle_alpha   90.00
_cell.angle_beta   90.00
_cell.angle_gamma   90.00
#
_symmetry.space_group_name_H-M   'P 1'
#
loop_
_entity.id
_entity.type
_entity.pdbx_description
1 polymer ?
#
loop_
_entity_poly.entity_id
_entity_poly.type
_entity_poly.pdbx_seq_one_letter_code
_entity_poly.pdbx_strand_id
1 'polypeptide(L)'
;MLIIDRNGIAIHSLIKPAIAPTIERGEMKEIHGIIVHQTGGSTAQSSIDSYKNPSANGAHFLIEKDGTIYQNRFPLQTNMAHWQNKSALFTGKAMHTS
;
A
#
# COMPACT_ATOMS: atom_id res chain seq x y z
N MET A 1 -20.05 -0.86 -5.90
CA MET A 1 -19.20 -0.95 -7.10
C MET A 1 -17.95 -0.13 -6.83
N LEU A 2 -16.76 -0.68 -7.07
CA LEU A 2 -15.50 0.07 -6.93
C LEU A 2 -15.29 0.91 -8.20
N ILE A 3 -15.07 2.21 -8.04
CA ILE A 3 -14.74 3.11 -9.16
C ILE A 3 -13.23 3.32 -9.14
N ILE A 4 -12.58 3.21 -10.28
CA ILE A 4 -11.15 3.47 -10.45
C ILE A 4 -10.99 4.66 -11.40
N ASP A 5 -10.18 5.65 -11.01
CA ASP A 5 -9.89 6.79 -11.86
C ASP A 5 -8.89 6.45 -12.99
N ARG A 6 -8.60 7.43 -13.85
CA ARG A 6 -7.68 7.25 -14.99
C ARG A 6 -6.25 6.95 -14.59
N ASN A 7 -5.87 7.22 -13.35
CA ASN A 7 -4.54 6.97 -12.81
C ASN A 7 -4.48 5.64 -12.03
N GLY A 8 -5.59 4.89 -11.94
CA GLY A 8 -5.63 3.66 -11.16
C GLY A 8 -5.89 3.89 -9.67
N ILE A 9 -6.35 5.08 -9.27
CA ILE A 9 -6.73 5.39 -7.90
C ILE A 9 -8.16 4.94 -7.64
N ALA A 10 -8.36 4.18 -6.58
CA ALA A 10 -9.68 3.74 -6.17
C ALA A 10 -10.47 4.88 -5.50
N ILE A 11 -11.66 5.14 -6.01
CA ILE A 11 -12.58 6.18 -5.53
C ILE A 11 -13.63 5.51 -4.63
N HIS A 12 -13.48 5.73 -3.32
CA HIS A 12 -14.40 5.27 -2.29
C HIS A 12 -14.25 6.14 -1.04
N SER A 13 -15.30 6.30 -0.22
CA SER A 13 -15.26 7.14 0.99
C SER A 13 -14.22 6.68 2.03
N LEU A 14 -13.91 5.38 2.05
CA LEU A 14 -12.90 4.79 2.93
C LEU A 14 -11.47 4.89 2.38
N ILE A 15 -11.28 5.27 1.11
CA ILE A 15 -9.96 5.26 0.46
C ILE A 15 -9.42 6.69 0.37
N LYS A 16 -8.23 6.88 0.92
CA LYS A 16 -7.47 8.14 0.88
C LYS A 16 -6.21 7.95 0.04
N PRO A 17 -6.00 8.71 -1.04
CA PRO A 17 -4.74 8.70 -1.77
C PRO A 17 -3.60 9.24 -0.89
N ALA A 18 -2.50 8.51 -0.79
CA ALA A 18 -1.29 8.88 -0.08
C ALA A 18 -0.04 8.41 -0.85
N ILE A 19 0.01 8.77 -2.14
CA ILE A 19 0.99 8.24 -3.09
C ILE A 19 2.43 8.61 -2.69
N ALA A 20 3.28 7.59 -2.62
CA ALA A 20 4.71 7.71 -2.34
C ALA A 20 5.53 7.13 -3.52
N PRO A 21 5.98 7.98 -4.48
CA PRO A 21 6.74 7.50 -5.64
C PRO A 21 8.06 6.81 -5.28
N THR A 22 8.66 7.18 -4.14
CA THR A 22 9.91 6.64 -3.57
C THR A 22 9.89 5.14 -3.32
N ILE A 23 8.70 4.54 -3.14
CA ILE A 23 8.58 3.10 -2.96
C ILE A 23 8.44 2.36 -4.31
N GLU A 24 8.29 3.04 -5.45
CA GLU A 24 8.06 2.43 -6.79
C GLU A 24 9.33 1.81 -7.37
N ARG A 25 9.19 0.67 -8.05
CA ARG A 25 10.33 -0.10 -8.56
C ARG A 25 10.23 -0.47 -10.05
N GLY A 26 9.09 -0.25 -10.69
CA GLY A 26 8.87 -0.56 -12.11
C GLY A 26 7.52 -1.24 -12.34
N GLU A 27 7.13 -1.43 -13.60
CA GLU A 27 5.79 -1.89 -13.95
C GLU A 27 5.48 -3.32 -13.46
N MET A 28 4.28 -3.54 -12.90
CA MET A 28 3.71 -4.85 -12.58
C MET A 28 2.71 -5.25 -13.67
N LYS A 29 3.16 -6.06 -14.62
CA LYS A 29 2.35 -6.47 -15.80
C LYS A 29 1.25 -7.46 -15.45
N GLU A 30 1.50 -8.33 -14.48
CA GLU A 30 0.57 -9.36 -14.03
C GLU A 30 0.53 -9.40 -12.50
N ILE A 31 -0.67 -9.62 -11.95
CA ILE A 31 -0.88 -9.78 -10.50
C ILE A 31 -1.21 -11.25 -10.24
N HIS A 32 -0.29 -11.97 -9.61
CA HIS A 32 -0.45 -13.41 -9.32
C HIS A 32 -1.06 -13.71 -7.95
N GLY A 33 -1.21 -12.71 -7.09
CA GLY A 33 -1.72 -12.92 -5.74
C GLY A 33 -1.83 -11.65 -4.91
N ILE A 34 -2.34 -11.83 -3.70
CA ILE A 34 -2.49 -10.79 -2.68
C ILE A 34 -1.67 -11.22 -1.47
N ILE A 35 -0.73 -10.39 -1.02
CA ILE A 35 -0.06 -10.58 0.27
C ILE A 35 -0.70 -9.61 1.26
N VAL A 36 -1.11 -10.14 2.41
CA VAL A 36 -1.50 -9.35 3.57
C VAL A 36 -0.43 -9.54 4.64
N HIS A 37 0.11 -8.45 5.18
CA HIS A 37 1.02 -8.48 6.32
C HIS A 37 0.65 -7.38 7.30
N GLN A 38 1.23 -7.42 8.50
CA GLN A 38 1.02 -6.38 9.50
C GLN A 38 2.23 -5.45 9.60
N THR A 39 2.00 -4.14 9.70
CA THR A 39 3.05 -3.17 10.04
C THR A 39 3.23 -3.04 11.56
N GLY A 40 4.47 -2.81 12.01
CA GLY A 40 4.82 -2.53 13.40
C GLY A 40 4.65 -1.05 13.81
N GLY A 41 4.32 -0.15 12.87
CA GLY A 41 4.14 1.27 13.13
C GLY A 41 2.93 1.58 14.03
N SER A 42 3.06 2.59 14.90
CA SER A 42 2.01 3.00 15.84
C SER A 42 0.84 3.73 15.16
N THR A 43 1.07 4.34 14.00
CA THR A 43 0.06 5.05 13.18
C THR A 43 0.31 4.84 11.68
N ALA A 44 -0.71 5.01 10.85
CA ALA A 44 -0.57 5.01 9.41
C ALA A 44 0.34 6.14 8.95
N GLN A 45 0.24 7.30 9.59
CA GLN A 45 1.13 8.43 9.32
C GLN A 45 2.61 8.03 9.50
N SER A 46 2.95 7.27 10.56
CA SER A 46 4.32 6.78 10.74
C SER A 46 4.79 5.87 9.60
N SER A 47 3.91 5.03 9.07
CA SER A 47 4.21 4.18 7.91
C SER A 47 4.35 4.99 6.63
N ILE A 48 3.42 5.93 6.38
CA ILE A 48 3.42 6.83 5.22
C ILE A 48 4.67 7.72 5.23
N ASP A 49 5.06 8.26 6.38
CA ASP A 49 6.26 9.08 6.50
C ASP A 49 7.53 8.28 6.22
N SER A 50 7.59 7.01 6.64
CA SER A 50 8.72 6.14 6.33
C SER A 50 8.92 5.88 4.84
N TYR A 51 7.83 5.94 4.05
CA TYR A 51 7.90 5.78 2.60
C TYR A 51 8.65 6.91 1.92
N LYS A 52 8.75 8.09 2.55
CA LYS A 52 9.50 9.25 1.99
C LYS A 52 11.01 9.01 1.93
N ASN A 53 11.52 8.03 2.67
CA ASN A 53 12.94 7.72 2.65
C ASN A 53 13.37 7.11 1.31
N PRO A 54 14.57 7.44 0.80
CA PRO A 54 15.12 6.81 -0.39
C PRO A 54 15.15 5.28 -0.22
N SER A 55 14.73 4.56 -1.25
CA SER A 55 14.71 3.10 -1.28
C SER A 55 13.84 2.43 -0.20
N ALA A 56 12.91 3.15 0.43
CA ALA A 56 11.99 2.60 1.43
C ALA A 56 11.21 1.38 0.90
N ASN A 57 10.84 0.48 1.82
CA ASN A 57 9.88 -0.58 1.54
C ASN A 57 8.47 -0.06 1.82
N GLY A 58 7.48 -0.56 1.06
CA GLY A 58 6.10 -0.12 1.23
C GLY A 58 5.08 -1.07 0.61
N ALA A 59 3.81 -0.75 0.84
CA ALA A 59 2.64 -1.51 0.39
C ALA A 59 1.79 -0.69 -0.59
N HIS A 60 0.96 -1.35 -1.39
CA HIS A 60 0.00 -0.68 -2.28
C HIS A 60 -1.11 -0.03 -1.46
N PHE A 61 -1.59 -0.75 -0.45
CA PHE A 61 -2.61 -0.28 0.47
C PHE A 61 -2.17 -0.45 1.91
N LEU A 62 -2.50 0.53 2.75
CA LEU A 62 -2.34 0.51 4.20
C LEU A 62 -3.71 0.68 4.84
N ILE A 63 -4.11 -0.26 5.69
CA ILE A 63 -5.41 -0.26 6.36
C ILE A 63 -5.19 0.06 7.84
N GLU A 64 -5.81 1.14 8.30
CA GLU A 64 -5.83 1.50 9.72
C GLU A 64 -6.82 0.66 10.54
N LYS A 65 -6.63 0.70 11.86
CA LYS A 65 -7.52 0.02 12.81
C LYS A 65 -8.99 0.46 12.70
N ASP A 66 -9.23 1.70 12.28
CA ASP A 66 -10.57 2.26 12.08
C ASP A 66 -11.19 1.91 10.72
N GLY A 67 -10.48 1.15 9.88
CA GLY A 67 -10.92 0.80 8.54
C GLY A 67 -10.63 1.85 7.47
N THR A 68 -9.97 2.97 7.81
CA THR A 68 -9.43 3.90 6.81
C THR A 68 -8.39 3.18 5.95
N ILE A 69 -8.53 3.29 4.64
CA ILE A 69 -7.62 2.69 3.66
C ILE A 69 -6.81 3.81 3.01
N TYR A 70 -5.48 3.69 3.03
CA TYR A 70 -4.57 4.56 2.31
C TYR A 70 -4.05 3.83 1.07
N GLN A 71 -4.26 4.41 -0.12
CA GLN A 71 -3.62 3.93 -1.34
C GLN A 71 -2.29 4.66 -1.50
N ASN A 72 -1.19 3.94 -1.32
CA ASN A 72 0.16 4.52 -1.26
C ASN A 72 0.92 4.45 -2.59
N ARG A 73 0.34 3.78 -3.60
CA ARG A 73 0.96 3.55 -4.90
C ARG A 73 -0.09 3.42 -6.02
N PHE A 74 0.34 3.69 -7.24
CA PHE A 74 -0.36 3.25 -8.45
C PHE A 74 -0.39 1.71 -8.58
N PRO A 75 -1.48 1.14 -9.13
CA PRO A 75 -1.74 -0.30 -9.09
C PRO A 75 -0.75 -1.14 -9.94
N LEU A 76 -0.20 -0.59 -11.02
CA LEU A 76 0.71 -1.29 -11.94
C LEU A 76 2.18 -1.03 -11.63
N GLN A 77 2.53 -0.74 -10.38
CA GLN A 77 3.92 -0.52 -9.96
C GLN A 77 4.32 -1.60 -8.96
N THR A 78 5.40 -2.32 -9.23
CA THR A 78 6.04 -3.27 -8.33
C THR A 78 6.51 -2.61 -7.04
N ASN A 79 6.58 -3.40 -5.98
CA ASN A 79 7.25 -3.05 -4.73
C ASN A 79 8.66 -3.70 -4.66
N MET A 80 9.35 -3.48 -3.55
CA MET A 80 10.65 -4.06 -3.15
C MET A 80 11.10 -5.38 -3.83
N ALA A 81 12.40 -5.46 -4.12
CA ALA A 81 13.06 -6.53 -4.89
C ALA A 81 12.72 -7.97 -4.51
N HIS A 82 12.54 -8.23 -3.21
CA HIS A 82 12.25 -9.58 -2.73
C HIS A 82 10.85 -10.09 -3.10
N TRP A 83 9.91 -9.20 -3.44
CA TRP A 83 8.50 -9.52 -3.71
C TRP A 83 8.05 -9.18 -5.14
N GLN A 84 9.01 -8.76 -5.98
CA GLN A 84 8.80 -8.23 -7.34
C GLN A 84 8.04 -9.16 -8.30
N ASN A 85 7.96 -10.46 -8.01
CA ASN A 85 7.45 -11.44 -8.96
C ASN A 85 6.12 -12.09 -8.59
N LYS A 86 5.42 -11.73 -7.50
CA LYS A 86 4.32 -12.59 -7.02
C LYS A 86 3.01 -11.96 -6.53
N SER A 87 2.90 -10.66 -6.17
CA SER A 87 1.66 -10.24 -5.49
C SER A 87 1.49 -8.74 -5.17
N ALA A 88 0.24 -8.28 -5.13
CA ALA A 88 -0.15 -6.99 -4.57
C ALA A 88 -0.04 -7.04 -3.03
N LEU A 89 0.75 -6.13 -2.46
CA LEU A 89 1.00 -6.09 -1.02
C LEU A 89 0.05 -5.12 -0.30
N PHE A 90 -0.67 -5.65 0.68
CA PHE A 90 -1.53 -4.93 1.62
C PHE A 90 -0.88 -5.03 2.99
N THR A 91 -0.81 -3.90 3.69
CA THR A 91 -0.39 -3.87 5.08
C THR A 91 -1.57 -3.46 5.96
N GLY A 92 -1.86 -4.26 6.97
CA GLY A 92 -2.84 -3.96 8.01
C GLY A 92 -2.14 -3.65 9.33
N LYS A 93 -2.89 -3.11 10.29
CA LYS A 93 -2.42 -2.94 11.67
C LYS A 93 -3.23 -3.91 12.54
N ALA A 94 -2.60 -4.81 13.29
CA ALA A 94 -3.38 -5.64 14.21
C ALA A 94 -3.81 -4.80 15.41
N MET A 95 -5.00 -5.11 15.92
CA MET A 95 -5.35 -4.77 17.29
C MET A 95 -4.28 -5.41 18.20
N HIS A 96 -3.59 -4.58 18.98
CA HIS A 96 -3.00 -5.11 20.20
C HIS A 96 -4.20 -5.58 21.02
N THR A 97 -4.36 -6.88 21.18
CA THR A 97 -5.15 -7.40 22.28
C THR A 97 -4.39 -6.97 23.53
N SER A 98 -4.96 -6.01 24.25
CA SER A 98 -4.55 -5.61 25.59
C SER A 98 -4.40 -6.81 26.52
#